data_AF-D8PYC7-F1
#
_entry.id   AF-D8PYC7-F1
#
_cell.length_a   1.000
_cell.length_b   1.000
_cell.length_c   1.000
_cell.angle_alpha   90.00
_cell.angle_beta   90.00
_cell.angle_gamma   90.00
#
_symmetry.space_group_name_H-M   'P 1'
#
loop_
_entity.id
_entity.type
_entity.pdbx_description
1 polymer ?
#
loop_
_entity_poly.entity_id
_entity_poly.type
_entity_poly.pdbx_seq_one_letter_code
_entity_poly.pdbx_strand_id
1 'polypeptide(L)'
;MLVTGLRILHQRSISSSDLIQAHRYLLTFVADYEKIYYQRRTSRFHFVRQSIHSLTHVALEVQRLGPPGLYSQWTMERTIGNLGQEIRQPSNPYMNLSERAV
;
A
#
# COMPACT_ATOMS: atom_id res chain seq x y z
N MET A 1 8.02 -7.77 14.34
CA MET A 1 7.00 -8.54 13.60
C MET A 1 6.52 -7.83 12.34
N LEU A 2 6.12 -6.55 12.41
CA LEU A 2 5.67 -5.76 11.24
C LEU A 2 6.61 -5.85 10.02
N VAL A 3 7.89 -5.49 10.20
CA VAL A 3 8.87 -5.41 9.11
C VAL A 3 9.03 -6.75 8.40
N THR A 4 9.11 -7.85 9.16
CA THR A 4 9.25 -9.19 8.60
C THR A 4 8.02 -9.59 7.79
N GLY A 5 6.81 -9.35 8.31
CA GLY A 5 5.58 -9.61 7.58
C GLY A 5 5.50 -8.84 6.27
N LEU A 6 5.78 -7.53 6.29
CA LEU A 6 5.78 -6.70 5.09
C LEU A 6 6.84 -7.13 4.07
N ARG A 7 8.05 -7.50 4.52
CA ARG A 7 9.12 -7.98 3.62
C ARG A 7 8.71 -9.22 2.85
N ILE A 8 8.08 -10.19 3.52
CA ILE A 8 7.55 -11.39 2.86
C ILE A 8 6.55 -10.99 1.78
N LEU A 9 5.58 -10.12 2.10
CA LEU A 9 4.53 -9.73 1.16
C LEU A 9 5.04 -8.95 -0.07
N HIS A 10 6.24 -8.37 0.00
CA HIS A 10 6.86 -7.65 -1.12
C HIS A 10 7.80 -8.53 -1.97
N GLN A 11 7.92 -9.83 -1.68
CA GLN A 11 8.70 -10.74 -2.51
C GLN A 11 8.01 -10.97 -3.86
N ARG A 12 8.82 -11.21 -4.90
CA ARG A 12 8.34 -11.52 -6.25
C ARG A 12 7.58 -12.84 -6.31
N SER A 13 8.01 -13.82 -5.50
CA SER A 13 7.38 -15.12 -5.34
C SER A 13 7.22 -15.38 -3.86
N ILE A 14 6.02 -15.80 -3.45
CA ILE A 14 5.64 -15.97 -2.05
C ILE A 14 5.03 -17.37 -1.93
N SER A 15 5.60 -18.21 -1.06
CA SER A 15 5.02 -19.52 -0.78
C SER A 15 3.78 -19.38 0.12
N SER A 16 2.87 -20.35 0.09
CA SER A 16 1.70 -20.36 0.98
C SER A 16 2.10 -20.34 2.47
N SER A 17 3.19 -21.03 2.84
CA SER A 17 3.71 -21.01 4.21
C SER A 17 4.22 -19.62 4.62
N ASP A 18 4.93 -18.93 3.72
CA ASP A 18 5.39 -17.57 3.97
C ASP A 18 4.21 -16.61 4.11
N LEU A 19 3.18 -16.77 3.28
CA LEU A 19 1.97 -15.94 3.34
C LEU A 19 1.23 -16.09 4.66
N ILE A 20 1.02 -17.33 5.13
CA ILE A 20 0.44 -17.63 6.45
C ILE A 20 1.30 -17.02 7.57
N GLN A 21 2.62 -17.15 7.46
CA GLN A 21 3.55 -16.61 8.45
C GLN A 21 3.51 -15.07 8.49
N ALA A 22 3.45 -14.42 7.33
CA ALA A 22 3.31 -12.97 7.22
C ALA A 22 2.00 -12.49 7.82
N HIS A 23 0.89 -13.16 7.51
CA HIS A 23 -0.42 -12.84 8.09
C HIS A 23 -0.38 -12.90 9.62
N ARG A 24 0.19 -13.97 10.19
CA ARG A 24 0.37 -14.10 11.63
C ARG A 24 1.20 -12.96 12.23
N TYR A 25 2.33 -12.61 11.62
CA TYR A 25 3.16 -11.51 12.09
C TYR A 25 2.45 -10.15 12.07
N LEU A 26 1.64 -9.90 11.05
CA LEU A 26 0.88 -8.65 10.95
C LEU A 26 -0.26 -8.59 11.97
N LEU A 27 -0.99 -9.69 12.17
CA LEU A 27 -2.03 -9.75 13.21
C LEU A 27 -1.46 -9.60 14.61
N THR A 28 -0.34 -10.24 14.94
CA THR A 28 0.31 -10.04 16.24
C THR A 28 0.76 -8.60 16.42
N PHE A 29 1.34 -7.97 15.39
CA PHE A 29 1.69 -6.56 15.46
C PHE A 29 0.45 -5.66 15.71
N VAL A 30 -0.65 -5.88 14.99
CA VAL A 30 -1.89 -5.09 15.17
C VAL A 30 -2.46 -5.28 16.57
N ALA A 31 -2.44 -6.51 17.11
CA ALA A 31 -2.91 -6.79 18.47
C ALA A 31 -2.05 -6.10 19.54
N ASP A 32 -0.74 -5.98 19.33
CA ASP A 32 0.15 -5.25 20.25
C ASP A 32 0.01 -3.73 20.09
N TYR A 33 -0.15 -3.24 18.86
CA TYR A 33 -0.47 -1.83 18.57
C TYR A 33 -1.78 -1.43 19.26
N GLU A 34 -2.79 -2.29 19.20
CA GLU A 34 -4.07 -2.11 19.89
C GLU A 34 -3.91 -1.90 21.39
N LYS A 35 -3.14 -2.77 22.06
CA LYS A 35 -2.92 -2.68 23.52
C LYS A 35 -2.24 -1.37 23.92
N ILE A 36 -1.37 -0.82 23.08
CA ILE A 36 -0.60 0.39 23.40
C ILE A 36 -1.40 1.64 23.06
N TYR A 37 -1.90 1.75 21.82
CA TYR A 37 -2.40 3.02 21.29
C TYR A 37 -3.91 3.20 21.52
N TYR A 38 -4.76 2.32 20.98
CA TYR A 38 -6.21 2.56 21.02
C TYR A 38 -6.95 1.90 22.20
N GLN A 39 -6.42 0.82 22.75
CA GLN A 39 -6.89 0.18 24.00
C GLN A 39 -8.38 -0.18 24.01
N ARG A 40 -8.99 -0.42 22.84
CA ARG A 40 -10.45 -0.59 22.68
C ARG A 40 -11.30 0.59 23.18
N ARG A 41 -10.73 1.79 23.25
CA ARG A 41 -11.45 3.01 23.63
C ARG A 41 -11.93 3.75 22.38
N THR A 42 -13.22 4.02 22.29
CA THR A 42 -13.83 4.76 21.17
C THR A 42 -13.22 6.14 20.99
N SER A 43 -12.87 6.83 22.08
CA SER A 43 -12.16 8.13 22.04
C SER A 43 -10.79 8.07 21.36
N ARG A 44 -10.24 6.87 21.19
CA ARG A 44 -8.93 6.61 20.58
C ARG A 44 -9.03 5.91 19.23
N PHE A 45 -10.23 5.80 18.66
CA PHE A 45 -10.44 5.11 17.39
C PHE A 45 -9.61 5.69 16.23
N HIS A 46 -9.29 6.98 16.28
CA HIS A 46 -8.45 7.66 15.29
C HIS A 46 -7.03 7.09 15.15
N PHE A 47 -6.53 6.31 16.12
CA PHE A 47 -5.26 5.57 15.98
C PHE A 47 -5.35 4.38 15.02
N VAL A 48 -6.56 3.85 14.78
CA VAL A 48 -6.80 2.80 13.78
C VAL A 48 -6.87 3.44 12.39
N ARG A 49 -5.76 4.03 11.97
CA ARG A 49 -5.62 4.61 10.63
C ARG A 49 -5.72 3.51 9.59
N GLN A 50 -6.12 3.89 8.37
CA GLN A 50 -6.25 2.95 7.25
C GLN A 50 -4.98 2.11 7.07
N SER A 51 -3.79 2.72 7.15
CA SER A 51 -2.52 2.00 7.02
C SER A 51 -2.29 0.92 8.07
N ILE A 52 -2.84 1.07 9.28
CA ILE A 52 -2.79 0.05 10.34
C ILE A 52 -3.85 -1.02 10.10
N HIS A 53 -5.08 -0.61 9.76
CA HIS A 53 -6.17 -1.55 9.50
C HIS A 53 -5.88 -2.44 8.28
N SER A 54 -5.32 -1.88 7.21
CA SER A 54 -4.96 -2.65 6.01
C SER A 54 -4.00 -3.81 6.28
N LEU A 55 -3.20 -3.77 7.36
CA LEU A 55 -2.28 -4.85 7.73
C LEU A 55 -3.02 -6.16 8.06
N THR A 56 -4.27 -6.11 8.50
CA THR A 56 -5.06 -7.32 8.79
C THR A 56 -5.53 -8.03 7.52
N HIS A 57 -5.58 -7.32 6.39
CA HIS A 57 -6.16 -7.80 5.14
C HIS A 57 -5.11 -8.09 4.06
N VAL A 58 -3.98 -7.40 4.08
CA VAL A 58 -3.01 -7.40 2.96
C VAL A 58 -2.52 -8.80 2.56
N ALA A 59 -2.35 -9.74 3.50
CA ALA A 59 -1.95 -11.09 3.16
C ALA A 59 -3.03 -11.87 2.38
N LEU A 60 -4.31 -11.64 2.70
CA LEU A 60 -5.44 -12.23 1.96
C LEU A 60 -5.54 -11.62 0.56
N GLU A 61 -5.31 -10.32 0.44
CA GLU A 61 -5.27 -9.65 -0.86
C GLU A 61 -4.10 -10.14 -1.71
N VAL A 62 -2.95 -10.46 -1.11
CA VAL A 62 -1.83 -11.07 -1.85
C VAL A 62 -2.19 -12.44 -2.41
N GLN A 63 -3.00 -13.23 -1.70
CA GLN A 63 -3.52 -14.49 -2.24
C GLN A 63 -4.43 -14.27 -3.45
N ARG A 64 -5.22 -13.20 -3.46
CA ARG A 64 -6.22 -12.90 -4.50
C ARG A 64 -5.63 -12.19 -5.72
N LEU A 65 -4.75 -11.21 -5.50
CA LEU A 65 -4.27 -10.26 -6.50
C LEU A 65 -2.77 -10.40 -6.81
N GLY A 66 -2.04 -11.19 -6.01
CA GLY A 66 -0.58 -11.27 -6.06
C GLY A 66 0.11 -10.20 -5.21
N PRO A 67 1.45 -10.12 -5.24
CA PRO A 67 2.22 -9.18 -4.42
C PRO A 67 1.79 -7.72 -4.63
N PRO A 68 1.80 -6.85 -3.59
CA PRO A 68 1.29 -5.48 -3.68
C PRO A 68 2.01 -4.60 -4.71
N GLY A 69 3.26 -4.95 -5.05
CA GLY A 69 4.00 -4.27 -6.12
C GLY A 69 3.32 -4.34 -7.49
N LEU A 70 2.52 -5.39 -7.75
CA LEU A 70 1.85 -5.60 -9.04
C LEU A 70 0.67 -4.64 -9.29
N TYR A 71 -0.01 -4.21 -8.23
CA TYR A 71 -1.17 -3.32 -8.31
C TYR A 71 -0.95 -2.01 -7.54
N SER A 72 0.29 -1.71 -7.16
CA SER A 72 0.62 -0.45 -6.52
C SER A 72 0.35 0.72 -7.45
N GLN A 73 -0.11 1.84 -6.89
CA GLN A 73 -0.30 3.08 -7.66
C GLN A 73 1.03 3.70 -8.12
N TRP A 74 2.18 3.23 -7.62
CA TRP A 74 3.49 3.85 -7.82
C TRP A 74 3.81 4.13 -9.29
N THR A 75 3.57 3.16 -10.18
CA THR A 75 3.83 3.34 -11.61
C THR A 75 2.95 4.43 -12.22
N MET A 76 1.67 4.49 -11.82
CA MET A 76 0.74 5.52 -12.29
C MET A 76 1.10 6.89 -11.74
N GLU A 77 1.34 7.00 -10.43
CA GLU A 77 1.74 8.26 -9.78
C GLU A 77 3.05 8.81 -10.33
N ARG A 78 4.04 7.93 -10.57
CA ARG A 78 5.28 8.31 -11.22
C ARG A 78 5.04 8.83 -12.65
N THR A 79 4.15 8.19 -13.38
CA THR A 79 3.77 8.63 -14.73
C THR A 79 3.08 9.98 -14.69
N ILE A 80 2.11 10.18 -13.79
CA ILE A 80 1.44 11.48 -13.57
C ILE A 80 2.47 12.56 -13.23
N GLY A 81 3.41 12.28 -12.32
CA GLY A 81 4.48 13.20 -11.97
C GLY A 81 5.35 13.59 -13.17
N ASN A 82 5.76 12.61 -13.98
CA ASN A 82 6.53 12.85 -15.21
C ASN A 82 5.73 13.72 -16.20
N LEU A 83 4.47 13.39 -16.46
CA LEU A 83 3.60 14.16 -17.36
C LEU A 83 3.35 15.58 -16.83
N GLY A 84 3.19 15.74 -15.51
CA GLY A 84 3.04 17.04 -14.87
C GLY A 84 4.25 17.95 -15.06
N GLN A 85 5.47 17.40 -15.12
CA GLN A 85 6.68 18.17 -15.44
C GLN A 85 6.75 18.63 -16.91
N GLU A 86 5.99 17.99 -17.79
CA GLU A 86 5.92 18.37 -19.20
C GLU A 86 4.94 19.53 -19.44
N ILE A 87 4.04 19.83 -18.49
CA ILE A 87 3.13 20.97 -18.58
C ILE A 87 3.95 22.27 -18.57
N ARG A 88 4.09 22.90 -19.73
CA ARG A 88 4.97 24.07 -19.94
C ARG A 88 4.27 25.28 -20.57
N GLN A 89 2.99 25.17 -20.93
CA GLN A 89 2.23 26.25 -21.54
C GLN A 89 1.19 26.82 -20.56
N PRO A 90 1.34 28.07 -20.07
CA PRO A 90 0.40 28.65 -19.12
C PRO A 90 -1.01 28.89 -19.70
N SER A 91 -1.11 29.16 -21.00
CA SER A 91 -2.37 29.47 -21.69
C SER A 91 -3.11 28.23 -22.20
N ASN A 92 -2.40 27.14 -22.49
CA ASN A 92 -2.98 25.84 -22.82
C ASN A 92 -2.15 24.69 -22.20
N PRO A 93 -2.37 24.38 -20.91
CA PRO A 93 -1.50 23.50 -20.12
C PRO A 93 -1.27 22.10 -20.68
N TYR A 94 -2.19 21.58 -21.48
CA TYR A 94 -2.16 20.19 -21.95
C TYR A 94 -1.78 20.05 -23.42
N MET A 95 -1.55 21.16 -24.16
CA MET A 95 -1.32 21.12 -25.60
C MET A 95 -0.17 20.18 -25.99
N ASN A 96 0.95 20.27 -25.28
CA ASN A 96 2.13 19.43 -25.53
C ASN A 96 1.93 17.95 -25.15
N LEU A 97 1.00 17.65 -24.24
CA LEU A 97 0.64 16.27 -23.90
C LEU A 97 -0.29 15.70 -24.98
N SER A 98 -1.24 16.50 -25.48
CA SER A 98 -2.15 16.10 -26.55
C SER A 98 -1.43 15.77 -27.86
N GLU A 99 -0.37 16.51 -28.22
CA GLU A 99 0.44 16.21 -29.41
C GLU A 99 1.16 14.85 -29.36
N ARG A 100 1.44 14.34 -28.15
CA ARG A 100 2.19 13.09 -27.93
C ARG A 100 1.29 11.89 -27.69
N ALA A 101 -0.02 12.09 -27.58
CA ALA A 101 -1.01 11.05 -27.26
C ALA A 101 -1.50 10.24 -28.49
N VAL A 102 -0.77 10.30 -29.62
CA VAL A 102 -1.08 9.62 -30.89
C VAL A 102 -0.69 8.15 -30.85
#